data_AF-A0A662RFH5-F1
#
_entry.id   AF-A0A662RFH5-F1
#
_cell.length_a   1.000
_cell.length_b   1.000
_cell.length_c   1.000
_cell.angle_alpha   90.00
_cell.angle_beta   90.00
_cell.angle_gamma   90.00
#
_symmetry.space_group_name_H-M   'P 1'
#
loop_
_entity.id
_entity.type
_entity.pdbx_description
1 polymer ?
#
loop_
_entity_poly.entity_id
_entity_poly.type
_entity_poly.pdbx_seq_one_letter_code
_entity_poly.pdbx_strand_id
1 'polypeptide(L)'
;MRIRFNYNYMDLAQEFRENYLNTHEKYLKSIADVITQLYWGGGCVSKGILDEMEVDQNYFDKIRSSWKGDEEKAFRNLRNSWYHECALNYPFEAEGIDRMKFAPWKIIQFYYATYTASSAIVRCYDNSEQLKHEKLMNILTSNIIMQPKLGIRFFVPPFGICVKKGEITPSCKNAIKWEYGKKQHCPNIEECLLSTYRKRNKNVTLLHYFKDLREWVNYEDAYLFVRLYGPSVINNLDYSLLKISNAFNTLSDTFLINFYGFDKVYSEFETFVGEINTHLKVNPTFLRARFKLYNRL
;
A
#
# COMPACT_ATOMS: atom_id res chain seq x y z
N MET A 1 -9.71 17.36 47.36
CA MET A 1 -10.10 17.89 46.03
C MET A 1 -10.24 16.70 45.08
N ARG A 2 -11.46 16.18 44.86
CA ARG A 2 -11.71 15.12 43.88
C ARG A 2 -12.01 15.78 42.55
N ILE A 3 -11.08 15.72 41.60
CA ILE A 3 -11.34 16.13 40.22
C ILE A 3 -12.26 15.06 39.62
N ARG A 4 -13.55 15.38 39.48
CA ARG A 4 -14.49 14.59 38.69
C ARG A 4 -14.22 14.90 37.22
N PHE A 5 -13.55 14.00 36.52
CA PHE A 5 -13.59 13.99 35.06
C PHE A 5 -14.94 13.39 34.65
N ASN A 6 -15.94 14.25 34.40
CA ASN A 6 -17.14 13.88 33.66
C ASN A 6 -16.76 13.84 32.17
N TYR A 7 -16.02 12.81 31.73
CA TYR A 7 -15.99 12.47 30.32
C TYR A 7 -17.21 11.59 30.03
N ASN A 8 -18.13 12.12 29.25
CA ASN A 8 -19.26 11.36 28.73
C ASN A 8 -18.72 10.42 27.65
N TYR A 9 -18.58 9.13 27.97
CA TYR A 9 -17.98 8.12 27.08
C TYR A 9 -18.66 8.02 25.70
N MET A 10 -19.93 8.44 25.56
CA MET A 10 -20.60 8.51 24.27
C MET A 10 -20.02 9.59 23.35
N ASP A 11 -19.53 10.69 23.91
CA ASP A 11 -18.98 11.81 23.12
C ASP A 11 -17.61 11.43 22.52
N LEU A 12 -16.77 10.70 23.27
CA LEU A 12 -15.46 10.25 22.79
C LEU A 12 -15.55 9.26 21.62
N ALA A 13 -16.48 8.30 21.70
CA ALA A 13 -16.66 7.31 20.64
C ALA A 13 -17.22 7.93 19.35
N GLN A 14 -18.11 8.90 19.47
CA GLN A 14 -18.65 9.64 18.34
C GLN A 14 -17.59 10.53 17.70
N GLU A 15 -16.81 11.27 18.51
CA GLU A 15 -15.69 12.09 18.04
C GLU A 15 -14.64 11.23 17.32
N PHE A 16 -14.28 10.07 17.88
CA PHE A 16 -13.37 9.12 17.24
C PHE A 16 -13.88 8.68 15.86
N ARG A 17 -15.16 8.31 15.76
CA ARG A 17 -15.78 7.89 14.50
C ARG A 17 -15.79 9.04 13.49
N GLU A 18 -16.20 10.24 13.88
CA GLU A 18 -16.22 11.41 13.00
C GLU A 18 -14.81 11.77 12.51
N ASN A 19 -13.82 11.73 13.40
CA ASN A 19 -12.41 11.93 13.04
C ASN A 19 -11.95 10.90 12.01
N TYR A 20 -12.27 9.62 12.21
CA TYR A 20 -11.95 8.58 11.23
C TYR A 20 -12.63 8.81 9.87
N LEU A 21 -13.94 9.10 9.84
CA LEU A 21 -14.70 9.32 8.61
C LEU A 21 -14.17 10.54 7.84
N ASN A 22 -13.89 11.64 8.55
CA ASN A 22 -13.44 12.90 7.96
C ASN A 22 -11.96 12.88 7.52
N THR A 23 -11.19 11.88 7.97
CA THR A 23 -9.77 11.73 7.64
C THR A 23 -9.50 10.41 6.93
N HIS A 24 -9.29 9.33 7.68
CA HIS A 24 -8.77 8.07 7.21
C HIS A 24 -9.69 7.35 6.23
N GLU A 25 -11.00 7.30 6.48
CA GLU A 25 -11.96 6.67 5.57
C GLU A 25 -11.95 7.40 4.22
N LYS A 26 -12.13 8.73 4.25
CA LYS A 26 -12.13 9.62 3.09
C LYS A 26 -10.88 9.44 2.23
N TYR A 27 -9.70 9.39 2.86
CA TYR A 27 -8.42 9.22 2.17
C TYR A 27 -8.29 7.82 1.56
N LEU A 28 -8.49 6.76 2.34
CA LEU A 28 -8.36 5.38 1.89
C LEU A 28 -9.32 5.06 0.75
N LYS A 29 -10.59 5.46 0.89
CA LYS A 29 -11.61 5.29 -0.14
C LYS A 29 -11.23 6.00 -1.43
N SER A 30 -10.77 7.25 -1.35
CA SER A 30 -10.38 8.00 -2.55
C SER A 30 -9.19 7.36 -3.26
N ILE A 31 -8.20 6.85 -2.53
CA ILE A 31 -7.08 6.11 -3.10
C ILE A 31 -7.57 4.83 -3.79
N ALA A 32 -8.42 4.05 -3.12
CA ALA A 32 -8.92 2.77 -3.62
C ALA A 32 -9.85 2.91 -4.84
N ASP A 33 -10.72 3.93 -4.83
CA ASP A 33 -11.60 4.25 -5.95
C ASP A 33 -10.79 4.70 -7.16
N VAL A 34 -9.72 5.48 -6.96
CA VAL A 34 -8.82 5.88 -8.05
C VAL A 34 -8.12 4.68 -8.67
N ILE A 35 -7.57 3.79 -7.85
CA ILE A 35 -6.94 2.54 -8.31
C ILE A 35 -7.95 1.71 -9.12
N THR A 36 -9.16 1.55 -8.60
CA THR A 36 -10.17 0.71 -9.25
C THR A 36 -10.64 1.34 -10.56
N GLN A 37 -10.94 2.63 -10.59
CA GLN A 37 -11.40 3.29 -11.81
C GLN A 37 -10.33 3.35 -12.90
N LEU A 38 -9.06 3.56 -12.55
CA LEU A 38 -7.98 3.62 -13.54
C LEU A 38 -7.60 2.25 -14.08
N TYR A 39 -7.57 1.23 -13.22
CA TYR A 39 -6.91 -0.04 -13.55
C TYR A 39 -7.83 -1.25 -13.55
N TRP A 40 -9.15 -1.07 -13.43
CA TRP A 40 -10.10 -2.17 -13.62
C TRP A 40 -10.21 -2.54 -15.10
N GLY A 41 -9.18 -3.22 -15.61
CA GLY A 41 -9.06 -3.70 -16.98
C GLY A 41 -8.99 -5.22 -17.04
N GLY A 42 -9.75 -5.84 -17.96
CA GLY A 42 -9.70 -7.29 -18.20
C GLY A 42 -9.98 -8.18 -16.97
N GLY A 43 -10.79 -7.69 -16.03
CA GLY A 43 -11.30 -8.47 -14.90
C GLY A 43 -10.55 -8.31 -13.57
N CYS A 44 -9.42 -7.60 -13.50
CA CYS A 44 -8.73 -7.33 -12.24
C CYS A 44 -7.81 -6.09 -12.28
N VAL A 45 -7.57 -5.48 -11.12
CA VAL A 45 -6.72 -4.28 -10.95
C VAL A 45 -5.28 -4.52 -11.41
N SER A 46 -4.70 -5.68 -11.08
CA SER A 46 -3.30 -5.96 -11.39
C SER A 46 -3.03 -5.93 -12.88
N LYS A 47 -3.97 -6.43 -13.71
CA LYS A 47 -3.83 -6.38 -15.15
C LYS A 47 -3.81 -4.94 -15.67
N GLY A 48 -4.76 -4.10 -15.27
CA GLY A 48 -4.77 -2.70 -15.71
C GLY A 48 -3.55 -1.91 -15.24
N ILE A 49 -2.98 -2.24 -14.07
CA ILE A 49 -1.71 -1.67 -13.63
C ILE A 49 -0.59 -2.05 -14.60
N LEU A 50 -0.47 -3.34 -14.93
CA LEU A 50 0.55 -3.82 -15.88
C LEU A 50 0.40 -3.19 -17.27
N ASP A 51 -0.85 -2.99 -17.73
CA ASP A 51 -1.13 -2.39 -19.04
C ASP A 51 -0.75 -0.89 -19.09
N GLU A 52 -0.83 -0.17 -17.96
CA GLU A 52 -0.48 1.27 -17.87
C GLU A 52 0.97 1.53 -17.46
N MET A 53 1.66 0.54 -16.89
CA MET A 53 3.05 0.67 -16.46
C MET A 53 4.00 0.75 -17.67
N GLU A 54 4.87 1.75 -17.66
CA GLU A 54 5.97 1.86 -18.62
C GLU A 54 7.28 1.41 -17.95
N VAL A 55 7.79 0.25 -18.39
CA VAL A 55 9.06 -0.31 -17.91
C VAL A 55 10.21 0.15 -18.80
N ASP A 56 11.15 0.92 -18.25
CA ASP A 56 12.39 1.32 -18.94
C ASP A 56 13.52 0.32 -18.62
N GLN A 57 13.78 -0.63 -19.52
CA GLN A 57 14.82 -1.64 -19.32
C GLN A 57 16.22 -1.04 -19.14
N ASN A 58 16.52 0.10 -19.78
CA ASN A 58 17.82 0.76 -19.61
C ASN A 58 18.03 1.22 -18.16
N TYR A 59 16.95 1.58 -17.46
CA TYR A 59 17.03 1.90 -16.04
C TYR A 59 17.37 0.67 -15.20
N PHE A 60 16.69 -0.46 -15.44
CA PHE A 60 16.97 -1.71 -14.72
C PHE A 60 18.41 -2.19 -14.99
N ASP A 61 18.91 -2.09 -16.22
CA ASP A 61 20.30 -2.39 -16.58
C ASP A 61 21.29 -1.47 -15.86
N LYS A 62 20.97 -0.17 -15.75
CA LYS A 62 21.79 0.80 -15.03
C LYS A 62 21.85 0.52 -13.52
N ILE A 63 20.73 0.12 -12.91
CA ILE A 63 20.75 -0.26 -11.49
C ILE A 63 21.52 -1.57 -11.30
N ARG A 64 21.30 -2.57 -12.16
CA ARG A 64 22.02 -3.85 -12.09
C ARG A 64 23.53 -3.67 -12.24
N SER A 65 23.98 -2.79 -13.12
CA SER A 65 25.43 -2.51 -13.28
C SER A 65 26.05 -1.74 -12.11
N SER A 66 25.23 -1.05 -11.30
CA SER A 66 25.67 -0.32 -10.11
C SER A 66 25.20 -0.97 -8.80
N TRP A 67 24.90 -2.27 -8.86
CA TRP A 67 24.19 -3.00 -7.83
C TRP A 67 24.93 -3.00 -6.49
N LYS A 68 24.26 -2.47 -5.47
CA LYS A 68 24.66 -2.52 -4.05
C LYS A 68 23.56 -3.12 -3.17
N GLY A 69 22.63 -3.84 -3.79
CA GLY A 69 21.49 -4.44 -3.12
C GLY A 69 21.85 -5.76 -2.44
N ASP A 70 20.85 -6.37 -1.84
CA ASP A 70 20.94 -7.65 -1.16
C ASP A 70 19.75 -8.50 -1.60
N GLU A 71 20.04 -9.46 -2.46
CA GLU A 71 19.04 -10.32 -3.10
C GLU A 71 18.24 -11.14 -2.08
N GLU A 72 18.93 -11.74 -1.10
CA GLU A 72 18.28 -12.53 -0.07
C GLU A 72 17.32 -11.66 0.74
N LYS A 73 17.75 -10.45 1.11
CA LYS A 73 16.86 -9.49 1.78
C LYS A 73 15.72 -9.05 0.87
N ALA A 74 15.93 -8.85 -0.42
CA ALA A 74 14.88 -8.46 -1.36
C ALA A 74 13.78 -9.53 -1.43
N PHE A 75 14.14 -10.79 -1.69
CA PHE A 75 13.18 -11.89 -1.73
C PHE A 75 12.54 -12.19 -0.39
N ARG A 76 13.28 -12.07 0.72
CA ARG A 76 12.68 -12.18 2.07
C ARG A 76 11.59 -11.14 2.29
N ASN A 77 11.82 -9.89 1.89
CA ASN A 77 10.81 -8.84 2.01
C ASN A 77 9.62 -9.07 1.05
N LEU A 78 9.87 -9.60 -0.14
CA LEU A 78 8.81 -9.97 -1.09
C LEU A 78 7.89 -11.04 -0.50
N ARG A 79 8.47 -12.15 0.02
CA ARG A 79 7.71 -13.21 0.69
C ARG A 79 6.95 -12.71 1.92
N ASN A 80 7.57 -11.83 2.72
CA ASN A 80 6.87 -11.19 3.85
C ASN A 80 5.67 -10.36 3.37
N SER A 81 5.79 -9.68 2.23
CA SER A 81 4.67 -8.92 1.67
C SER A 81 3.50 -9.81 1.29
N TRP A 82 3.77 -10.91 0.60
CA TRP A 82 2.75 -11.91 0.28
C TRP A 82 2.13 -12.52 1.54
N TYR A 83 2.93 -12.78 2.58
CA TYR A 83 2.43 -13.26 3.86
C TYR A 83 1.47 -12.27 4.54
N HIS A 84 1.84 -11.00 4.60
CA HIS A 84 0.98 -9.95 5.17
C HIS A 84 -0.27 -9.71 4.31
N GLU A 85 -0.18 -9.85 2.99
CA GLU A 85 -1.33 -9.80 2.10
C GLU A 85 -2.28 -11.00 2.33
N CYS A 86 -1.76 -12.21 2.52
CA CYS A 86 -2.54 -13.38 2.94
C CYS A 86 -3.24 -13.12 4.29
N ALA A 87 -2.51 -12.59 5.27
CA ALA A 87 -3.05 -12.25 6.59
C ALA A 87 -4.15 -11.17 6.51
N LEU A 88 -4.01 -10.21 5.60
CA LEU A 88 -5.02 -9.20 5.32
C LEU A 88 -6.29 -9.81 4.70
N ASN A 89 -6.14 -10.77 3.80
CA ASN A 89 -7.26 -11.48 3.14
C ASN A 89 -7.93 -12.57 4.01
N TYR A 90 -7.33 -12.97 5.12
CA TYR A 90 -7.86 -14.04 5.98
C TYR A 90 -9.02 -13.56 6.90
N PRO A 91 -10.06 -14.36 7.18
CA PRO A 91 -10.39 -15.62 6.52
C PRO A 91 -10.74 -15.40 5.05
N PHE A 92 -10.21 -16.28 4.19
CA PHE A 92 -10.49 -16.23 2.77
C PHE A 92 -11.98 -16.43 2.51
N GLU A 93 -12.50 -15.76 1.49
CA GLU A 93 -13.90 -15.87 1.04
C GLU A 93 -14.96 -15.40 2.05
N ALA A 94 -14.57 -15.01 3.27
CA ALA A 94 -15.47 -14.44 4.24
C ALA A 94 -15.98 -13.06 3.83
N GLU A 95 -17.05 -12.57 4.45
CA GLU A 95 -17.51 -11.21 4.23
C GLU A 95 -16.58 -10.18 4.89
N GLY A 96 -16.67 -8.93 4.46
CA GLY A 96 -15.85 -7.83 5.01
C GLY A 96 -16.01 -7.69 6.53
N ILE A 97 -17.19 -7.97 7.07
CA ILE A 97 -17.47 -7.94 8.51
C ILE A 97 -16.59 -8.95 9.27
N ASP A 98 -16.48 -10.18 8.78
CA ASP A 98 -15.72 -11.23 9.45
C ASP A 98 -14.21 -11.01 9.33
N ARG A 99 -13.75 -10.58 8.14
CA ARG A 99 -12.33 -10.19 7.98
C ARG A 99 -11.95 -9.04 8.92
N MET A 100 -12.80 -8.02 9.02
CA MET A 100 -12.47 -6.79 9.74
C MET A 100 -12.84 -6.81 11.22
N LYS A 101 -13.18 -7.97 11.79
CA LYS A 101 -13.45 -8.14 13.22
C LYS A 101 -12.37 -7.54 14.13
N PHE A 102 -11.12 -7.53 13.67
CA PHE A 102 -10.02 -6.82 14.32
C PHE A 102 -9.41 -5.77 13.38
N ALA A 103 -10.19 -4.72 13.07
CA ALA A 103 -9.81 -3.66 12.15
C ALA A 103 -8.42 -3.01 12.44
N PRO A 104 -8.01 -2.72 13.69
CA PRO A 104 -6.66 -2.23 13.98
C PRO A 104 -5.58 -3.17 13.47
N TRP A 105 -5.75 -4.48 13.71
CA TRP A 105 -4.81 -5.50 13.25
C TRP A 105 -4.76 -5.56 11.73
N LYS A 106 -5.91 -5.43 11.05
CA LYS A 106 -5.97 -5.40 9.58
C LYS A 106 -5.26 -4.18 8.99
N ILE A 107 -5.41 -3.01 9.59
CA ILE A 107 -4.66 -1.81 9.20
C ILE A 107 -3.15 -2.01 9.39
N ILE A 108 -2.74 -2.68 10.48
CA ILE A 108 -1.33 -3.03 10.72
C ILE A 108 -0.82 -4.01 9.65
N GLN A 109 -1.56 -5.07 9.31
CA GLN A 109 -1.16 -6.02 8.26
C GLN A 109 -1.08 -5.34 6.89
N PHE A 110 -2.03 -4.47 6.57
CA PHE A 110 -2.01 -3.63 5.37
C PHE A 110 -0.71 -2.80 5.28
N TYR A 111 -0.34 -2.13 6.37
CA TYR A 111 0.90 -1.37 6.41
C TYR A 111 2.12 -2.26 6.17
N TYR A 112 2.20 -3.41 6.84
CA TYR A 112 3.34 -4.31 6.64
C TYR A 112 3.37 -4.93 5.24
N ALA A 113 2.23 -5.22 4.62
CA ALA A 113 2.17 -5.66 3.23
C ALA A 113 2.78 -4.61 2.29
N THR A 114 2.30 -3.36 2.37
CA THR A 114 2.80 -2.26 1.52
C THR A 114 4.25 -1.87 1.83
N TYR A 115 4.65 -1.89 3.10
CA TYR A 115 6.01 -1.59 3.54
C TYR A 115 7.02 -2.65 3.07
N THR A 116 6.71 -3.93 3.24
CA THR A 116 7.61 -5.02 2.83
C THR A 116 7.67 -5.16 1.31
N ALA A 117 6.58 -4.91 0.58
CA ALA A 117 6.60 -4.75 -0.88
C ALA A 117 7.56 -3.64 -1.31
N SER A 118 7.46 -2.47 -0.66
CA SER A 118 8.35 -1.33 -0.91
C SER A 118 9.80 -1.62 -0.52
N SER A 119 9.99 -2.37 0.56
CA SER A 119 11.30 -2.79 1.06
C SER A 119 11.98 -3.73 0.08
N ALA A 120 11.27 -4.69 -0.50
CA ALA A 120 11.80 -5.58 -1.53
C ALA A 120 12.43 -4.79 -2.69
N ILE A 121 11.74 -3.75 -3.16
CA ILE A 121 12.24 -2.84 -4.20
C ILE A 121 13.50 -2.11 -3.73
N VAL A 122 13.48 -1.51 -2.53
CA VAL A 122 14.64 -0.77 -1.99
C VAL A 122 15.86 -1.68 -1.83
N ARG A 123 15.66 -2.94 -1.44
CA ARG A 123 16.72 -3.94 -1.28
C ARG A 123 17.38 -4.33 -2.59
N CYS A 124 16.78 -4.06 -3.75
CA CYS A 124 17.45 -4.20 -5.03
C CYS A 124 18.63 -3.22 -5.19
N TYR A 125 18.75 -2.16 -4.38
CA TYR A 125 19.84 -1.17 -4.50
C TYR A 125 20.40 -0.63 -3.18
N ASP A 126 19.85 -1.03 -2.03
CA ASP A 126 20.37 -0.68 -0.69
C ASP A 126 20.47 -1.92 0.23
N ASN A 127 21.70 -2.28 0.60
CA ASN A 127 22.01 -3.44 1.44
C ASN A 127 22.08 -3.13 2.95
N SER A 128 21.79 -1.91 3.40
CA SER A 128 22.05 -1.50 4.79
C SER A 128 21.28 -2.36 5.80
N GLU A 129 21.96 -2.89 6.82
CA GLU A 129 21.41 -3.96 7.67
C GLU A 129 20.08 -3.60 8.33
N GLN A 130 19.97 -2.37 8.86
CA GLN A 130 18.76 -1.88 9.50
C GLN A 130 18.31 -0.57 8.89
N LEU A 131 17.31 -0.67 8.00
CA LEU A 131 16.55 0.49 7.55
C LEU A 131 15.40 0.72 8.52
N LYS A 132 15.48 1.80 9.30
CA LYS A 132 14.29 2.36 9.96
C LYS A 132 13.22 2.59 8.90
N HIS A 133 11.95 2.33 9.23
CA HIS A 133 10.85 2.41 8.26
C HIS A 133 10.82 3.75 7.51
N GLU A 134 11.04 4.84 8.23
CA GLU A 134 11.13 6.20 7.67
C GLU A 134 12.29 6.34 6.67
N LYS A 135 13.47 5.77 6.98
CA LYS A 135 14.63 5.83 6.09
C LYS A 135 14.34 5.08 4.79
N LEU A 136 13.71 3.91 4.87
CA LEU A 136 13.34 3.10 3.71
C LEU A 136 12.38 3.86 2.78
N MET A 137 11.32 4.44 3.33
CA MET A 137 10.34 5.21 2.54
C MET A 137 10.98 6.44 1.91
N ASN A 138 11.90 7.11 2.61
CA ASN A 138 12.66 8.23 2.05
C ASN A 138 13.53 7.81 0.87
N ILE A 139 14.23 6.66 0.99
CA ILE A 139 15.05 6.10 -0.09
C ILE A 139 14.18 5.76 -1.31
N LEU A 140 13.06 5.06 -1.12
CA LEU A 140 12.14 4.74 -2.22
C LEU A 140 11.60 6.01 -2.89
N THR A 141 11.24 6.99 -2.07
CA THR A 141 10.69 8.27 -2.55
C THR A 141 11.72 9.03 -3.38
N SER A 142 12.95 9.21 -2.88
CA SER A 142 13.98 9.98 -3.59
C SER A 142 14.50 9.27 -4.84
N ASN A 143 14.66 7.95 -4.77
CA ASN A 143 15.38 7.19 -5.80
C ASN A 143 14.46 6.64 -6.89
N ILE A 144 13.16 6.52 -6.64
CA ILE A 144 12.22 5.98 -7.63
C ILE A 144 11.03 6.91 -7.84
N ILE A 145 10.20 7.14 -6.81
CA ILE A 145 8.92 7.84 -6.98
C ILE A 145 9.12 9.28 -7.51
N MET A 146 10.17 9.97 -7.07
CA MET A 146 10.47 11.35 -7.51
C MET A 146 11.30 11.43 -8.79
N GLN A 147 11.71 10.31 -9.38
CA GLN A 147 12.49 10.33 -10.62
C GLN A 147 11.57 10.65 -11.80
N PRO A 148 11.80 11.72 -12.58
CA PRO A 148 10.89 12.10 -13.67
C PRO A 148 10.66 11.00 -14.71
N LYS A 149 11.67 10.13 -14.93
CA LYS A 149 11.62 9.04 -15.89
C LYS A 149 11.01 7.74 -15.35
N LEU A 150 10.77 7.62 -14.04
CA LEU A 150 10.30 6.38 -13.42
C LEU A 150 9.13 6.55 -12.48
N GLY A 151 9.03 7.68 -11.81
CA GLY A 151 8.03 7.97 -10.79
C GLY A 151 6.64 7.63 -11.26
N ILE A 152 6.10 8.37 -12.22
CA ILE A 152 4.74 8.13 -12.71
C ILE A 152 4.63 6.96 -13.69
N ARG A 153 5.75 6.58 -14.35
CA ARG A 153 5.79 5.50 -15.34
C ARG A 153 5.72 4.12 -14.70
N PHE A 154 6.39 3.95 -13.57
CA PHE A 154 6.39 2.71 -12.80
C PHE A 154 5.39 2.77 -11.65
N PHE A 155 5.42 3.83 -10.82
CA PHE A 155 4.41 4.04 -9.78
C PHE A 155 3.23 4.80 -10.37
N VAL A 156 2.34 4.06 -11.02
CA VAL A 156 1.13 4.62 -11.63
C VAL A 156 0.24 5.34 -10.59
N PRO A 157 -0.55 6.36 -10.97
CA PRO A 157 -1.41 7.10 -10.04
C PRO A 157 -2.32 6.19 -9.20
N PRO A 158 -2.55 6.47 -7.90
CA PRO A 158 -2.09 7.64 -7.18
C PRO A 158 -0.71 7.45 -6.54
N PHE A 159 -0.04 6.31 -6.73
CA PHE A 159 1.21 5.99 -6.03
C PHE A 159 2.41 6.83 -6.47
N GLY A 160 2.40 7.30 -7.72
CA GLY A 160 3.39 8.24 -8.24
C GLY A 160 3.18 9.69 -7.80
N ILE A 161 2.06 9.99 -7.12
CA ILE A 161 1.77 11.34 -6.60
C ILE A 161 2.47 11.52 -5.26
N CYS A 162 3.25 12.59 -5.13
CA CYS A 162 4.03 12.90 -3.94
C CYS A 162 3.97 14.39 -3.60
N VAL A 163 4.44 14.78 -2.41
CA VAL A 163 4.73 16.19 -2.09
C VAL A 163 6.23 16.39 -2.19
N LYS A 164 6.65 17.31 -3.05
CA LYS A 164 8.04 17.73 -3.21
C LYS A 164 8.16 19.19 -2.81
N LYS A 165 8.93 19.49 -1.75
CA LYS A 165 9.10 20.86 -1.22
C LYS A 165 7.76 21.60 -0.96
N GLY A 166 6.76 20.88 -0.44
CA GLY A 166 5.45 21.44 -0.12
C GLY A 166 4.44 21.45 -1.28
N GLU A 167 4.83 21.00 -2.48
CA GLU A 167 3.97 21.01 -3.66
C GLU A 167 3.62 19.59 -4.14
N ILE A 168 2.37 19.37 -4.53
CA ILE A 168 1.90 18.10 -5.10
C ILE A 168 2.51 17.90 -6.49
N THR A 169 3.23 16.79 -6.67
CA THR A 169 3.95 16.46 -7.90
C THR A 169 3.77 14.97 -8.26
N PRO A 170 3.36 14.64 -9.50
CA PRO A 170 2.69 15.54 -10.45
C PRO A 170 1.34 16.01 -9.88
N SER A 171 0.76 17.07 -10.47
CA SER A 171 -0.59 17.52 -10.08
C SER A 171 -1.58 16.36 -10.14
N CYS A 172 -2.37 16.18 -9.08
CA CYS A 172 -3.35 15.09 -9.04
C CYS A 172 -4.33 15.18 -10.21
N LYS A 173 -4.77 16.40 -10.56
CA LYS A 173 -5.71 16.64 -11.68
C LYS A 173 -5.15 16.24 -13.05
N ASN A 174 -3.83 16.22 -13.20
CA ASN A 174 -3.17 15.77 -14.42
C ASN A 174 -2.99 14.24 -14.43
N ALA A 175 -2.77 13.65 -13.26
CA ALA A 175 -2.61 12.20 -13.10
C ALA A 175 -3.95 11.44 -13.20
N ILE A 176 -5.04 12.05 -12.72
CA ILE A 176 -6.39 11.48 -12.70
C ILE A 176 -7.19 12.04 -13.86
N LYS A 177 -7.48 11.20 -14.87
CA LYS A 177 -8.01 11.65 -16.16
C LYS A 177 -9.53 11.93 -16.17
N TRP A 178 -10.32 11.28 -15.31
CA TRP A 178 -11.80 11.40 -15.32
C TRP A 178 -12.32 12.48 -14.37
N GLU A 179 -13.37 13.19 -14.80
CA GLU A 179 -13.87 14.40 -14.14
C GLU A 179 -14.37 14.18 -12.72
N TYR A 180 -15.08 13.07 -12.47
CA TYR A 180 -15.54 12.74 -11.13
C TYR A 180 -14.37 12.57 -10.15
N GLY A 181 -13.31 11.87 -10.57
CA GLY A 181 -12.12 11.67 -9.74
C GLY A 181 -11.37 12.96 -9.45
N LYS A 182 -11.25 13.85 -10.44
CA LYS A 182 -10.65 15.17 -10.25
C LYS A 182 -11.40 16.02 -9.22
N LYS A 183 -12.74 15.92 -9.19
CA LYS A 183 -13.59 16.71 -8.28
C LYS A 183 -13.67 16.11 -6.88
N GLN A 184 -13.80 14.79 -6.78
CA GLN A 184 -14.12 14.11 -5.51
C GLN A 184 -12.94 13.43 -4.84
N HIS A 185 -11.99 12.90 -5.61
CA HIS A 185 -10.88 12.10 -5.05
C HIS A 185 -9.57 12.88 -4.96
N CYS A 186 -9.27 13.72 -5.94
CA CYS A 186 -8.03 14.51 -5.90
C CYS A 186 -7.90 15.40 -4.66
N PRO A 187 -8.91 16.19 -4.26
CA PRO A 187 -8.80 17.01 -3.06
C PRO A 187 -8.45 16.20 -1.81
N ASN A 188 -9.04 15.01 -1.67
CA ASN A 188 -8.79 14.12 -0.54
C ASN A 188 -7.37 13.54 -0.55
N ILE A 189 -6.85 13.15 -1.72
CA ILE A 189 -5.48 12.64 -1.87
C ILE A 189 -4.46 13.77 -1.61
N GLU A 190 -4.71 14.96 -2.13
CA GLU A 190 -3.88 16.15 -1.91
C GLU A 190 -3.86 16.55 -0.43
N GLU A 191 -5.03 16.61 0.22
CA GLU A 191 -5.16 16.90 1.65
C GLU A 191 -4.42 15.86 2.51
N CYS A 192 -4.60 14.57 2.20
CA CYS A 192 -3.88 13.48 2.84
C CYS A 192 -2.37 13.72 2.79
N LEU A 193 -1.82 13.90 1.59
CA LEU A 193 -0.39 14.09 1.36
C LEU A 193 0.15 15.38 2.01
N LEU A 194 -0.56 16.50 1.90
CA LEU A 194 -0.17 17.77 2.50
C LEU A 194 -0.23 17.72 4.03
N SER A 195 -1.21 17.03 4.61
CA SER A 195 -1.28 16.84 6.06
C SER A 195 -0.10 16.01 6.58
N THR A 196 0.28 14.94 5.86
CA THR A 196 1.47 14.12 6.14
C THR A 196 2.76 14.92 5.99
N TYR A 197 2.84 15.80 4.97
CA TYR A 197 3.97 16.70 4.76
C TYR A 197 4.15 17.66 5.93
N ARG A 198 3.08 18.32 6.39
CA ARG A 198 3.13 19.30 7.50
C ARG A 198 3.69 18.71 8.78
N LYS A 199 3.43 17.43 9.07
CA LYS A 199 3.97 16.71 10.24
C LYS A 199 5.47 16.43 10.14
N ARG A 200 6.01 16.30 8.92
CA ARG A 200 7.39 15.84 8.68
C ARG A 200 8.35 16.92 8.17
N ASN A 201 7.80 17.94 7.50
CA ASN A 201 8.54 18.95 6.73
C ASN A 201 9.59 18.33 5.77
N LYS A 202 9.21 17.25 5.09
CA LYS A 202 10.05 16.48 4.15
C LYS A 202 9.18 15.98 3.01
N ASN A 203 9.82 15.56 1.92
CA ASN A 203 9.16 14.91 0.81
C ASN A 203 8.33 13.70 1.29
N VAL A 204 7.06 13.60 0.86
CA VAL A 204 6.15 12.54 1.30
C VAL A 204 5.40 11.90 0.15
N THR A 205 4.97 10.67 0.38
CA THR A 205 4.20 9.80 -0.52
C THR A 205 3.12 9.09 0.30
N LEU A 206 2.22 8.36 -0.36
CA LEU A 206 1.18 7.60 0.32
C LEU A 206 1.72 6.58 1.34
N LEU A 207 2.94 6.06 1.14
CA LEU A 207 3.59 5.17 2.12
C LEU A 207 3.83 5.85 3.47
N HIS A 208 4.18 7.14 3.46
CA HIS A 208 4.35 7.91 4.70
C HIS A 208 3.01 8.06 5.44
N TYR A 209 1.92 8.28 4.69
CA TYR A 209 0.57 8.27 5.26
C TYR A 209 0.20 6.89 5.82
N PHE A 210 0.51 5.79 5.14
CA PHE A 210 0.20 4.45 5.66
C PHE A 210 0.98 4.14 6.94
N LYS A 211 2.20 4.66 7.09
CA LYS A 211 2.92 4.63 8.37
C LYS A 211 2.16 5.40 9.45
N ASP A 212 1.70 6.62 9.17
CA ASP A 212 0.91 7.41 10.12
C ASP A 212 -0.37 6.68 10.51
N LEU A 213 -1.05 6.06 9.55
CA LEU A 213 -2.25 5.26 9.78
C LEU A 213 -1.96 4.06 10.69
N ARG A 214 -0.83 3.37 10.49
CA ARG A 214 -0.38 2.28 11.37
C ARG A 214 -0.05 2.78 12.78
N GLU A 215 0.60 3.94 12.90
CA GLU A 215 0.90 4.54 14.20
C GLU A 215 -0.39 4.95 14.93
N TRP A 216 -1.31 5.58 14.22
CA TRP A 216 -2.63 5.92 14.73
C TRP A 216 -3.34 4.70 15.34
N VAL A 217 -3.55 3.62 14.57
CA VAL A 217 -4.23 2.42 15.13
C VAL A 217 -3.50 1.72 16.27
N ASN A 218 -2.18 1.93 16.39
CA ASN A 218 -1.37 1.27 17.40
C ASN A 218 -1.33 2.04 18.74
N TYR A 219 -1.62 3.35 18.71
CA TYR A 219 -1.60 4.21 19.90
C TYR A 219 -2.97 4.71 20.32
N GLU A 220 -3.99 4.54 19.48
CA GLU A 220 -5.39 4.76 19.84
C GLU A 220 -5.94 3.64 20.73
N ASP A 221 -7.00 3.96 21.46
CA ASP A 221 -7.71 3.00 22.29
C ASP A 221 -8.42 1.94 21.44
N ALA A 222 -7.96 0.70 21.51
CA ALA A 222 -8.46 -0.40 20.68
C ALA A 222 -9.99 -0.62 20.78
N TYR A 223 -10.60 -0.30 21.93
CA TYR A 223 -12.06 -0.44 22.11
C TYR A 223 -12.86 0.58 21.29
N LEU A 224 -12.29 1.74 20.94
CA LEU A 224 -12.96 2.74 20.09
C LEU A 224 -13.20 2.21 18.68
N PHE A 225 -12.34 1.32 18.20
CA PHE A 225 -12.51 0.66 16.91
C PHE A 225 -13.73 -0.26 16.87
N VAL A 226 -14.19 -0.77 18.02
CA VAL A 226 -15.45 -1.53 18.15
C VAL A 226 -16.68 -0.68 17.79
N ARG A 227 -16.52 0.65 17.68
CA ARG A 227 -17.56 1.59 17.25
C ARG A 227 -17.40 2.10 15.82
N LEU A 228 -16.34 1.70 15.09
CA LEU A 228 -16.28 1.86 13.62
C LEU A 228 -17.30 0.98 12.86
N TYR A 229 -18.16 0.28 13.60
CA TYR A 229 -19.06 -0.74 13.11
C TYR A 229 -20.34 -0.11 12.55
N GLY A 230 -20.28 0.18 11.25
CA GLY A 230 -21.44 0.15 10.35
C GLY A 230 -21.03 -0.71 9.14
N PRO A 231 -21.92 -1.58 8.61
CA PRO A 231 -21.57 -2.47 7.50
C PRO A 231 -20.90 -1.74 6.33
N SER A 232 -21.37 -0.54 5.99
CA SER A 232 -20.76 0.28 4.94
C SER A 232 -19.32 0.72 5.26
N VAL A 233 -19.03 1.14 6.50
CA VAL A 233 -17.69 1.64 6.88
C VAL A 233 -16.68 0.51 6.88
N ILE A 234 -17.07 -0.65 7.41
CA ILE A 234 -16.23 -1.85 7.42
C ILE A 234 -15.95 -2.34 6.01
N ASN A 235 -16.97 -2.41 5.16
CA ASN A 235 -16.80 -2.84 3.78
C ASN A 235 -15.92 -1.86 2.99
N ASN A 236 -16.06 -0.54 3.22
CA ASN A 236 -15.20 0.46 2.59
C ASN A 236 -13.74 0.31 3.05
N LEU A 237 -13.51 0.09 4.35
CA LEU A 237 -12.16 -0.10 4.89
C LEU A 237 -11.53 -1.37 4.31
N ASP A 238 -12.20 -2.53 4.42
CA ASP A 238 -11.75 -3.81 3.88
C ASP A 238 -11.41 -3.70 2.39
N TYR A 239 -12.34 -3.18 1.59
CA TYR A 239 -12.14 -2.91 0.17
C TYR A 239 -10.89 -2.06 -0.06
N SER A 240 -10.75 -0.95 0.65
CA SER A 240 -9.64 -0.02 0.44
C SER A 240 -8.29 -0.66 0.76
N LEU A 241 -8.17 -1.33 1.91
CA LEU A 241 -6.93 -1.98 2.32
C LEU A 241 -6.51 -3.06 1.30
N LEU A 242 -7.47 -3.89 0.85
CA LEU A 242 -7.21 -4.95 -0.12
C LEU A 242 -6.79 -4.40 -1.48
N LYS A 243 -7.49 -3.39 -2.02
CA LYS A 243 -7.17 -2.80 -3.33
C LYS A 243 -5.79 -2.14 -3.32
N ILE A 244 -5.49 -1.37 -2.29
CA ILE A 244 -4.21 -0.67 -2.17
C ILE A 244 -3.06 -1.68 -1.98
N SER A 245 -3.24 -2.68 -1.12
CA SER A 245 -2.24 -3.73 -0.88
C SER A 245 -1.95 -4.53 -2.15
N ASN A 246 -2.98 -4.97 -2.87
CA ASN A 246 -2.80 -5.71 -4.12
C ASN A 246 -2.06 -4.89 -5.17
N ALA A 247 -2.37 -3.60 -5.28
CA ALA A 247 -1.68 -2.73 -6.23
C ALA A 247 -0.19 -2.55 -5.89
N PHE A 248 0.16 -2.32 -4.63
CA PHE A 248 1.56 -2.24 -4.20
C PHE A 248 2.33 -3.55 -4.39
N ASN A 249 1.70 -4.69 -4.10
CA ASN A 249 2.28 -5.99 -4.38
C ASN A 249 2.50 -6.18 -5.88
N THR A 250 1.53 -5.76 -6.71
CA THR A 250 1.67 -5.80 -8.18
C THR A 250 2.90 -5.03 -8.65
N LEU A 251 3.08 -3.80 -8.15
CA LEU A 251 4.25 -2.97 -8.46
C LEU A 251 5.56 -3.62 -8.01
N SER A 252 5.60 -4.21 -6.82
CA SER A 252 6.81 -4.84 -6.27
C SER A 252 7.17 -6.14 -6.99
N ASP A 253 6.21 -7.03 -7.20
CA ASP A 253 6.39 -8.26 -7.98
C ASP A 253 6.96 -7.91 -9.38
N THR A 254 6.33 -6.94 -10.07
CA THR A 254 6.76 -6.49 -11.40
C THR A 254 8.16 -5.89 -11.38
N PHE A 255 8.51 -5.13 -10.34
CA PHE A 255 9.84 -4.56 -10.19
C PHE A 255 10.88 -5.67 -10.07
N LEU A 256 10.64 -6.64 -9.19
CA LEU A 256 11.57 -7.74 -8.95
C LEU A 256 11.65 -8.69 -10.15
N ILE A 257 10.57 -8.89 -10.91
CA ILE A 257 10.59 -9.65 -12.16
C ILE A 257 11.49 -8.97 -13.20
N ASN A 258 11.34 -7.65 -13.38
CA ASN A 258 12.19 -6.91 -14.32
C ASN A 258 13.65 -6.79 -13.84
N PHE A 259 13.89 -6.88 -12.53
CA PHE A 259 15.23 -6.79 -11.96
C PHE A 259 15.97 -8.13 -11.94
N TYR A 260 15.32 -9.22 -11.50
CA TYR A 260 15.93 -10.53 -11.27
C TYR A 260 15.52 -11.60 -12.29
N GLY A 261 14.51 -11.35 -13.10
CA GLY A 261 13.92 -12.31 -14.05
C GLY A 261 12.73 -13.07 -13.47
N PHE A 262 11.78 -13.41 -14.35
CA PHE A 262 10.53 -14.09 -13.99
C PHE A 262 10.77 -15.42 -13.28
N ASP A 263 11.63 -16.30 -13.82
CA ASP A 263 11.86 -17.65 -13.30
C ASP A 263 12.27 -17.64 -11.82
N LYS A 264 13.11 -16.68 -11.43
CA LYS A 264 13.60 -16.56 -10.06
C LYS A 264 12.50 -16.14 -9.10
N VAL A 265 11.72 -15.11 -9.47
CA VAL A 265 10.58 -14.65 -8.67
C VAL A 265 9.49 -15.72 -8.60
N TYR A 266 9.26 -16.45 -9.70
CA TYR A 266 8.29 -17.53 -9.76
C TYR A 266 8.68 -18.70 -8.87
N SER A 267 9.97 -19.08 -8.82
CA SER A 267 10.47 -20.10 -7.89
C SER A 267 10.19 -19.72 -6.43
N GLU A 268 10.44 -18.46 -6.06
CA GLU A 268 10.16 -17.95 -4.71
C GLU A 268 8.67 -17.97 -4.37
N PHE A 269 7.83 -17.66 -5.34
CA PHE A 269 6.38 -17.76 -5.22
C PHE A 269 5.90 -19.19 -5.02
N GLU A 270 6.38 -20.15 -5.82
CA GLU A 270 5.98 -21.56 -5.69
C GLU A 270 6.43 -22.15 -4.35
N THR A 271 7.65 -21.83 -3.90
CA THR A 271 8.12 -22.20 -2.54
C THR A 271 7.21 -21.61 -1.48
N PHE A 272 6.94 -20.29 -1.53
CA PHE A 272 6.07 -19.64 -0.56
C PHE A 272 4.67 -20.27 -0.51
N VAL A 273 4.06 -20.52 -1.67
CA VAL A 273 2.71 -21.11 -1.72
C VAL A 273 2.72 -22.57 -1.24
N GLY A 274 3.78 -23.33 -1.53
CA GLY A 274 3.96 -24.68 -0.99
C GLY A 274 3.98 -24.70 0.54
N GLU A 275 4.74 -23.79 1.14
CA GLU A 275 4.88 -23.67 2.60
C GLU A 275 3.56 -23.29 3.28
N ILE A 276 2.89 -22.22 2.84
CA ILE A 276 1.63 -21.80 3.47
C ILE A 276 0.51 -22.82 3.28
N ASN A 277 0.46 -23.53 2.14
CA ASN A 277 -0.54 -24.56 1.91
C ASN A 277 -0.28 -25.77 2.82
N THR A 278 0.98 -26.18 2.95
CA THR A 278 1.38 -27.29 3.80
C THR A 278 1.08 -27.02 5.27
N HIS A 279 1.48 -25.85 5.77
CA HIS A 279 1.47 -25.53 7.20
C HIS A 279 0.23 -24.79 7.68
N LEU A 280 -0.36 -23.93 6.87
CA LEU A 280 -1.54 -23.12 7.25
C LEU A 280 -2.84 -23.62 6.61
N LYS A 281 -2.78 -24.61 5.70
CA LYS A 281 -3.93 -25.12 4.94
C LYS A 281 -4.68 -24.03 4.18
N VAL A 282 -3.90 -23.07 3.67
CA VAL A 282 -4.37 -21.89 2.95
C VAL A 282 -3.92 -21.96 1.49
N ASN A 283 -4.84 -21.70 0.56
CA ASN A 283 -4.52 -21.56 -0.86
C ASN A 283 -4.80 -20.13 -1.32
N PRO A 284 -3.78 -19.27 -1.49
CA PRO A 284 -3.99 -17.86 -1.87
C PRO A 284 -4.29 -17.74 -3.38
N THR A 285 -5.54 -17.99 -3.75
CA THR A 285 -5.99 -17.94 -5.15
C THR A 285 -5.74 -16.60 -5.82
N PHE A 286 -5.85 -15.48 -5.07
CA PHE A 286 -5.55 -14.13 -5.56
C PHE A 286 -4.08 -13.97 -5.98
N LEU A 287 -3.13 -14.52 -5.22
CA LEU A 287 -1.70 -14.46 -5.53
C LEU A 287 -1.39 -15.31 -6.76
N ARG A 288 -1.96 -16.52 -6.84
CA ARG A 288 -1.84 -17.38 -8.03
C ARG A 288 -2.41 -16.70 -9.27
N ALA A 289 -3.56 -16.03 -9.16
CA ALA A 289 -4.17 -15.30 -10.26
C ALA A 289 -3.26 -14.16 -10.73
N ARG A 290 -2.62 -13.44 -9.80
CA ARG A 290 -1.67 -12.38 -10.11
C ARG A 290 -0.43 -12.90 -10.84
N PHE A 291 0.17 -14.01 -10.39
CA PHE A 291 1.33 -14.63 -11.07
C PHE A 291 1.02 -15.18 -12.47
N LYS A 292 -0.22 -15.61 -12.74
CA LYS A 292 -0.66 -15.96 -14.10
C LYS A 292 -0.63 -14.78 -15.07
N LEU A 293 -0.78 -13.55 -14.57
CA LEU A 293 -0.67 -12.34 -15.40
C LEU A 293 0.79 -12.07 -15.77
N TYR A 294 1.71 -12.29 -14.83
CA TYR A 294 3.14 -12.04 -15.02
C TYR A 294 3.83 -12.96 -16.01
N ASN A 295 3.30 -14.17 -16.21
CA ASN A 295 3.80 -15.10 -17.23
C ASN A 295 3.68 -14.56 -18.68
N ARG A 296 3.12 -13.35 -18.85
CA ARG A 296 2.95 -12.65 -20.12
C ARG A 296 3.88 -11.44 -20.27
N LEU A 297 4.64 -11.10 -19.21
CA LEU A 297 5.67 -10.05 -19.21
C LEU A 297 6.98 -10.62 -19.76
#